data_AF-A0A239VT78-F1
#
_entry.id   AF-A0A239VT78-F1
#
_cell.length_a   1.000
_cell.length_b   1.000
_cell.length_c   1.000
_cell.angle_alpha   90.00
_cell.angle_beta   90.00
_cell.angle_gamma   90.00
#
_symmetry.space_group_name_H-M   'P 1'
#
loop_
_entity.id
_entity.type
_entity.pdbx_description
1 polymer ?
#
loop_
_entity_poly.entity_id
_entity_poly.type
_entity_poly.pdbx_seq_one_letter_code
_entity_poly.pdbx_strand_id
1 'polypeptide(L)'
;MRDEMPDEVLAGFVERVESGDVAGVVAHLISAAPEDWGNGCNWDWKEANGERFDKFIQTVLAASGAKLSPELVSELLGHYETVLVDQPDATDRGLVMFGRYLAARVDEITEYVTVNIVDVSKSPDASWPTADLEEIARDSAKLSKRLSQRPTAN
;
A
#
# COMPACT_ATOMS: atom_id res chain seq x y z
N MET A 1 24.98 10.79 -9.88
CA MET A 1 24.34 10.74 -8.55
C MET A 1 22.88 11.01 -8.78
N ARG A 2 21.98 10.12 -8.34
CA ARG A 2 20.57 10.51 -8.17
C ARG A 2 20.54 11.48 -6.99
N ASP A 3 19.72 12.53 -7.10
CA ASP A 3 19.47 13.43 -5.98
C ASP A 3 18.57 12.67 -5.00
N GLU A 4 19.17 12.16 -3.92
CA GLU A 4 18.45 11.63 -2.77
C GLU A 4 17.50 12.72 -2.22
N MET A 5 16.34 12.33 -1.70
CA MET A 5 15.40 13.30 -1.11
C MET A 5 16.11 14.10 0.00
N PRO A 6 16.02 15.44 0.02
CA PRO A 6 16.53 16.24 1.15
C PRO A 6 15.62 16.19 2.38
N ASP A 7 16.18 16.40 3.57
CA ASP A 7 15.44 16.35 4.84
C ASP A 7 14.31 17.39 4.86
N GLU A 8 14.54 18.56 4.27
CA GLU A 8 13.56 19.64 4.17
C GLU A 8 12.36 19.23 3.31
N VAL A 9 12.59 18.41 2.29
CA VAL A 9 11.53 17.90 1.41
C VAL A 9 10.69 16.88 2.17
N LEU A 10 11.32 15.95 2.88
CA LEU A 10 10.63 14.99 3.74
C LEU A 10 9.82 15.71 4.83
N ALA A 11 10.45 16.65 5.54
CA ALA A 11 9.79 17.45 6.57
C ALA A 11 8.57 18.18 6.01
N GLY A 12 8.68 18.78 4.82
CA GLY A 12 7.58 19.44 4.15
C GLY A 12 6.40 18.50 3.83
N PHE A 13 6.66 17.24 3.47
CA PHE A 13 5.59 16.25 3.30
C PHE A 13 4.89 15.92 4.62
N VAL A 14 5.65 15.73 5.70
CA VAL A 14 5.11 15.45 7.02
C VAL A 14 4.25 16.61 7.53
N GLU A 15 4.73 17.85 7.40
CA GLU A 15 3.99 19.05 7.81
C GLU A 15 2.69 19.26 7.00
N ARG A 16 2.69 18.92 5.72
CA ARG A 16 1.48 18.94 4.89
C ARG A 16 0.44 17.94 5.35
N VAL A 17 0.85 16.72 5.72
CA VAL A 17 -0.05 15.73 6.31
C VAL A 17 -0.59 16.21 7.67
N GLU A 18 0.28 16.76 8.52
CA GLU A 18 -0.10 17.29 9.84
C GLU A 18 -1.08 18.47 9.75
N SER A 19 -0.99 19.28 8.69
CA SER A 19 -1.91 20.39 8.40
C SER A 19 -3.18 19.98 7.64
N GLY A 20 -3.31 18.70 7.27
CA GLY A 20 -4.53 18.12 6.69
C GLY A 20 -4.51 17.92 5.17
N ASP A 21 -3.43 18.25 4.47
CA ASP A 21 -3.27 18.01 3.03
C ASP A 21 -2.84 16.56 2.72
N VAL A 22 -3.63 15.60 3.19
CA VAL A 22 -3.33 14.18 2.99
C VAL A 22 -3.48 13.78 1.52
N ALA A 23 -4.53 14.25 0.86
CA ALA A 23 -4.82 13.88 -0.52
C ALA A 23 -3.77 14.41 -1.50
N GLY A 24 -3.29 15.65 -1.31
CA GLY A 24 -2.23 16.22 -2.14
C GLY A 24 -0.90 15.50 -1.96
N VAL A 25 -0.58 15.09 -0.72
CA VAL A 25 0.62 14.29 -0.45
C VAL A 25 0.52 12.90 -1.06
N VAL A 26 -0.61 12.21 -0.94
CA VAL A 26 -0.82 10.91 -1.59
C VAL A 26 -0.68 11.01 -3.11
N ALA A 27 -1.22 12.06 -3.73
CA ALA A 27 -1.06 12.29 -5.16
C ALA A 27 0.41 12.45 -5.58
N HIS A 28 1.22 13.14 -4.77
CA HIS A 28 2.66 13.25 -5.01
C HIS A 28 3.37 11.90 -4.85
N LEU A 29 3.04 11.13 -3.82
CA LEU A 29 3.62 9.81 -3.57
C LEU A 29 3.38 8.82 -4.71
N ILE A 30 2.19 8.86 -5.34
CA ILE A 30 1.88 8.02 -6.51
C ILE A 30 2.88 8.24 -7.65
N SER A 31 3.42 9.46 -7.78
CA SER A 31 4.40 9.82 -8.81
C SER A 31 5.86 9.75 -8.34
N ALA A 32 6.12 9.41 -7.08
CA ALA A 32 7.46 9.41 -6.52
C ALA A 32 8.26 8.15 -6.91
N ALA A 33 9.58 8.27 -6.98
CA ALA A 33 10.45 7.11 -7.11
C ALA A 33 10.55 6.40 -5.74
N PRO A 34 10.37 5.06 -5.64
CA PRO A 34 10.47 4.33 -4.38
C PRO A 34 11.79 4.59 -3.64
N GLU A 35 12.89 4.73 -4.39
CA GLU A 35 14.23 4.91 -3.84
C GLU A 35 14.39 6.24 -3.09
N ASP A 36 13.60 7.27 -3.41
CA ASP A 36 13.61 8.55 -2.69
C ASP A 36 13.15 8.38 -1.23
N TRP A 37 12.40 7.31 -0.96
CA TRP A 37 11.83 7.01 0.35
C TRP A 37 12.60 5.94 1.10
N GLY A 38 13.59 5.27 0.49
CA GLY A 38 14.24 4.12 1.09
C GLY A 38 15.09 4.42 2.32
N ASN A 39 15.64 3.36 2.92
CA ASN A 39 16.42 3.40 4.17
C ASN A 39 17.72 4.24 4.09
N GLY A 40 18.24 4.54 2.90
CA GLY A 40 19.45 5.37 2.76
C GLY A 40 19.18 6.88 2.82
N CYS A 41 17.94 7.31 2.58
CA CYS A 41 17.58 8.72 2.44
C CYS A 41 17.04 9.28 3.77
N ASN A 42 17.49 10.48 4.15
CA ASN A 42 16.97 11.24 5.30
C ASN A 42 16.98 10.49 6.64
N TRP A 43 17.94 9.58 6.82
CA TRP A 43 17.99 8.71 7.98
C TRP A 43 17.98 9.50 9.28
N ASP A 44 18.89 10.47 9.41
CA ASP A 44 19.05 11.29 10.62
C ASP A 44 17.76 12.04 10.98
N TRP A 45 17.06 12.58 9.98
CA TRP A 45 15.79 13.26 10.21
C TRP A 45 14.70 12.31 10.69
N LYS A 46 14.59 11.13 10.06
CA LYS A 46 13.58 10.12 10.42
C LYS A 46 13.83 9.59 11.83
N GLU A 47 15.08 9.34 12.20
CA GLU A 47 15.47 8.90 13.56
C GLU A 47 15.11 9.97 14.61
N ALA A 48 15.45 11.23 14.33
CA ALA A 48 15.12 12.35 15.23
C ALA A 48 13.60 12.65 15.33
N ASN A 49 12.80 12.24 14.34
CA ASN A 49 11.36 12.55 14.23
C ASN A 49 10.48 11.29 14.16
N GLY A 50 10.92 10.17 14.75
CA GLY A 50 10.29 8.85 14.56
C GLY A 50 8.78 8.80 14.81
N GLU A 51 8.25 9.47 15.83
CA GLU A 51 6.80 9.53 16.08
C GLU A 51 6.03 10.26 14.99
N ARG A 52 6.58 11.38 14.49
CA ARG A 52 5.96 12.16 13.41
C ARG A 52 5.99 11.36 12.11
N PHE A 53 7.10 10.69 11.85
CA PHE A 53 7.27 9.87 10.66
C PHE A 53 6.40 8.61 10.69
N ASP A 54 6.26 7.93 11.83
CA ASP A 54 5.32 6.84 12.05
C ASP A 54 3.87 7.27 11.72
N LYS A 55 3.44 8.41 12.30
CA LYS A 55 2.11 8.97 12.03
C LYS A 55 1.91 9.33 10.57
N PHE A 56 2.94 9.86 9.91
CA PHE A 56 2.93 10.14 8.49
C PHE A 56 2.68 8.86 7.68
N ILE A 57 3.47 7.80 7.89
CA ILE A 57 3.32 6.53 7.15
C ILE A 57 1.92 5.95 7.34
N GLN A 58 1.44 5.86 8.59
CA GLN A 58 0.10 5.34 8.88
C GLN A 58 -0.99 6.14 8.16
N THR A 59 -0.87 7.47 8.13
CA THR A 59 -1.87 8.36 7.51
C THR A 59 -1.89 8.21 5.99
N VAL A 60 -0.73 8.23 5.33
CA VAL A 60 -0.66 8.15 3.87
C VAL A 60 -1.04 6.76 3.35
N LEU A 61 -0.66 5.69 4.05
CA LEU A 61 -1.05 4.32 3.69
C LEU A 61 -2.55 4.10 3.85
N ALA A 62 -3.14 4.57 4.97
CA ALA A 62 -4.58 4.47 5.17
C ALA A 62 -5.38 5.25 4.11
N ALA A 63 -4.91 6.45 3.73
CA ALA A 63 -5.59 7.30 2.76
C ALA A 63 -5.41 6.85 1.30
N SER A 64 -4.27 6.25 0.97
CA SER A 64 -3.98 5.80 -0.39
C SER A 64 -4.68 4.50 -0.77
N GLY A 65 -5.02 3.66 0.21
CA GLY A 65 -5.60 2.34 -0.05
C GLY A 65 -4.65 1.50 -0.90
N ALA A 66 -5.13 1.03 -2.04
CA ALA A 66 -4.33 0.25 -2.99
C ALA A 66 -3.57 1.10 -4.02
N LYS A 67 -3.59 2.43 -3.98
CA LYS A 67 -3.13 3.25 -5.12
C LYS A 67 -1.60 3.35 -5.27
N LEU A 68 -0.84 3.23 -4.18
CA LEU A 68 0.62 3.29 -4.23
C LEU A 68 1.20 2.02 -4.85
N SER A 69 2.38 2.12 -5.48
CA SER A 69 3.07 0.93 -6.00
C SER A 69 3.53 0.00 -4.86
N PRO A 70 3.55 -1.33 -5.06
CA PRO A 70 4.08 -2.27 -4.06
C PRO A 70 5.51 -1.94 -3.62
N GLU A 71 6.33 -1.45 -4.54
CA GLU A 71 7.72 -1.06 -4.28
C GLU A 71 7.78 0.11 -3.30
N LEU A 72 7.00 1.19 -3.54
CA LEU A 72 6.97 2.34 -2.63
C LEU A 72 6.41 1.96 -1.26
N VAL A 73 5.37 1.13 -1.20
CA VAL A 73 4.82 0.64 0.08
C VAL A 73 5.86 -0.17 0.84
N SER A 74 6.66 -0.97 0.15
CA SER A 74 7.74 -1.75 0.76
C SER A 74 8.83 -0.84 1.32
N GLU A 75 9.23 0.22 0.60
CA GLU A 75 10.20 1.20 1.09
C GLU A 75 9.68 1.97 2.30
N LEU A 76 8.41 2.42 2.28
CA LEU A 76 7.80 3.12 3.41
C LEU A 76 7.69 2.23 4.67
N LEU A 77 7.34 0.96 4.50
CA LEU A 77 7.20 0.03 5.61
C LEU A 77 8.53 -0.57 6.08
N GLY A 78 9.56 -0.57 5.22
CA GLY A 78 10.93 -0.94 5.59
C GLY A 78 11.49 -0.09 6.73
N HIS A 79 11.03 1.15 6.90
CA HIS A 79 11.41 2.02 8.02
C HIS A 79 10.99 1.49 9.39
N TYR A 80 10.00 0.60 9.47
CA TYR A 80 9.64 -0.03 10.75
C TYR A 80 10.69 -1.01 11.25
N GLU A 81 11.48 -1.59 10.35
CA GLU A 81 12.56 -2.52 10.70
C GLU A 81 13.89 -1.81 10.95
N THR A 82 14.05 -0.60 10.43
CA THR A 82 15.35 0.09 10.38
C THR A 82 15.37 1.34 11.26
N VAL A 83 14.42 2.27 11.10
CA VAL A 83 14.42 3.57 11.78
C VAL A 83 13.50 3.59 13.00
N LEU A 84 12.35 2.93 12.92
CA LEU A 84 11.36 2.91 14.00
C LEU A 84 11.52 1.68 14.93
N VAL A 85 12.62 0.94 14.79
CA VAL A 85 12.89 -0.34 15.49
C VAL A 85 12.86 -0.20 17.02
N ASP A 86 13.20 0.97 17.55
CA ASP A 86 13.19 1.25 18.98
C ASP A 86 11.78 1.51 19.54
N GLN A 87 10.76 1.67 18.69
CA GLN A 87 9.39 1.77 19.13
C GLN A 87 8.82 0.38 19.47
N PRO A 88 8.07 0.23 20.57
CA PRO A 88 7.37 -1.02 20.86
C PRO A 88 6.49 -1.43 19.68
N ASP A 89 6.52 -2.71 19.30
CA ASP A 89 5.69 -3.33 18.28
C ASP A 89 5.81 -2.73 16.86
N ALA A 90 6.92 -2.03 16.55
CA ALA A 90 7.13 -1.41 15.24
C ALA A 90 7.03 -2.43 14.10
N THR A 91 7.73 -3.56 14.20
CA THR A 91 7.67 -4.64 13.21
C THR A 91 6.24 -5.15 13.01
N ASP A 92 5.51 -5.41 14.10
CA ASP A 92 4.14 -5.91 14.03
C ASP A 92 3.19 -4.90 13.37
N ARG A 93 3.33 -3.61 13.67
CA ARG A 93 2.59 -2.54 12.98
C ARG A 93 2.90 -2.52 11.48
N GLY A 94 4.17 -2.61 11.11
CA GLY A 94 4.61 -2.69 9.72
C GLY A 94 3.95 -3.86 8.97
N LEU A 95 3.98 -5.05 9.56
CA LEU A 95 3.36 -6.26 9.01
C LEU A 95 1.83 -6.12 8.86
N VAL A 96 1.15 -5.60 9.87
CA VAL A 96 -0.31 -5.37 9.83
C VAL A 96 -0.68 -4.41 8.71
N MET A 97 0.08 -3.32 8.53
CA MET A 97 -0.17 -2.37 7.44
C MET A 97 0.10 -2.96 6.07
N PHE A 98 1.18 -3.74 5.92
CA PHE A 98 1.48 -4.44 4.67
C PHE A 98 0.36 -5.41 4.29
N GLY A 99 -0.15 -6.18 5.27
CA GLY A 99 -1.27 -7.09 5.08
C GLY A 99 -2.55 -6.39 4.62
N ARG A 100 -2.87 -5.23 5.22
CA ARG A 100 -4.04 -4.41 4.82
C ARG A 100 -3.90 -3.88 3.39
N TYR A 101 -2.71 -3.40 3.02
CA TYR A 101 -2.42 -2.94 1.67
C TYR A 101 -2.60 -4.08 0.64
N LEU A 102 -2.03 -5.26 0.91
CA LEU A 102 -2.17 -6.41 0.02
C LEU A 102 -3.63 -6.86 -0.14
N ALA A 103 -4.41 -6.86 0.95
CA ALA A 103 -5.84 -7.17 0.87
C ALA A 103 -6.58 -6.20 -0.07
N ALA A 104 -6.36 -4.89 0.11
CA ALA A 104 -6.97 -3.87 -0.75
C ALA A 104 -6.54 -4.00 -2.23
N ARG A 105 -5.28 -4.36 -2.47
CA ARG A 105 -4.76 -4.63 -3.83
C ARG A 105 -5.40 -5.85 -4.48
N VAL A 106 -5.57 -6.94 -3.73
CA VAL A 106 -6.24 -8.14 -4.23
C VAL A 106 -7.70 -7.84 -4.57
N ASP A 107 -8.38 -7.05 -3.74
CA ASP A 107 -9.76 -6.63 -4.01
C ASP A 107 -9.85 -5.79 -5.30
N GLU A 108 -8.95 -4.82 -5.49
CA GLU A 108 -8.88 -3.99 -6.71
C GLU A 108 -8.62 -4.84 -7.97
N ILE A 109 -7.66 -5.76 -7.92
CA ILE A 109 -7.35 -6.67 -9.03
C ILE A 109 -8.56 -7.56 -9.33
N THR A 110 -9.22 -8.08 -8.29
CA THR A 110 -10.39 -8.95 -8.44
C THR A 110 -11.55 -8.20 -9.09
N GLU A 111 -11.80 -6.96 -8.68
CA GLU A 111 -12.81 -6.08 -9.30
C GLU A 111 -12.49 -5.80 -10.76
N TYR A 112 -11.25 -5.39 -11.08
CA TYR A 112 -10.81 -5.14 -12.45
C TYR A 112 -11.00 -6.36 -13.35
N VAL A 113 -10.54 -7.52 -12.90
CA VAL A 113 -10.66 -8.79 -13.64
C VAL A 113 -12.11 -9.17 -13.83
N THR A 114 -12.95 -9.02 -12.79
CA THR A 114 -14.37 -9.35 -12.86
C THR A 114 -15.08 -8.48 -13.90
N VAL A 115 -14.88 -7.16 -13.85
CA VAL A 115 -15.50 -6.23 -14.82
C VAL A 115 -15.08 -6.58 -16.25
N ASN A 116 -13.78 -6.72 -16.50
CA ASN A 116 -13.29 -6.95 -17.85
C ASN A 116 -13.63 -8.35 -18.39
N ILE A 117 -13.48 -9.40 -17.60
CA ILE A 117 -13.81 -10.76 -18.06
C ILE A 117 -15.31 -10.90 -18.28
N VAL A 118 -16.14 -10.41 -17.35
CA VAL A 118 -17.59 -10.50 -17.49
C VAL A 118 -18.08 -9.69 -18.68
N ASP A 119 -17.59 -8.48 -18.89
CA ASP A 119 -18.04 -7.64 -20.01
C ASP A 119 -17.56 -8.18 -21.36
N VAL A 120 -16.35 -8.71 -21.44
CA VAL A 120 -15.84 -9.35 -22.68
C VAL A 120 -16.53 -10.69 -22.95
N SER A 121 -16.91 -11.45 -21.91
CA SER A 121 -17.65 -12.72 -22.06
C SER A 121 -19.08 -12.54 -22.61
N LYS A 122 -19.65 -11.34 -22.51
CA LYS A 122 -20.96 -11.00 -23.11
C LYS A 122 -20.85 -10.59 -24.59
N SER A 123 -19.65 -10.59 -25.18
CA SER A 123 -19.48 -10.33 -26.61
C SER A 123 -20.15 -11.43 -27.44
N PRO A 124 -20.95 -11.09 -28.47
CA PRO A 124 -21.60 -12.08 -29.34
C PRO A 124 -20.61 -12.98 -30.11
N ASP A 125 -19.35 -12.55 -30.23
CA ASP A 125 -18.26 -13.30 -30.89
C ASP A 125 -17.45 -14.18 -29.92
N ALA A 126 -17.76 -14.16 -28.61
CA ALA A 126 -17.08 -15.01 -27.64
C ALA A 126 -17.55 -16.47 -27.82
N SER A 127 -16.83 -17.25 -28.64
CA SER A 127 -17.06 -18.69 -28.84
C SER A 127 -16.59 -19.56 -27.66
N TRP A 128 -16.25 -18.96 -26.53
CA TRP A 128 -15.76 -19.68 -25.37
C TRP A 128 -16.95 -20.31 -24.66
N PRO A 129 -16.86 -21.58 -24.21
CA PRO A 129 -17.85 -22.09 -23.29
C PRO A 129 -17.89 -21.12 -22.13
N THR A 130 -19.05 -20.55 -21.84
CA THR A 130 -19.26 -19.68 -20.69
C THR A 130 -18.79 -20.50 -19.49
N ALA A 131 -17.54 -20.26 -19.05
CA ALA A 131 -17.02 -20.90 -17.86
C ALA A 131 -18.03 -20.57 -16.77
N ASP A 132 -18.52 -21.60 -16.09
CA ASP A 132 -19.70 -21.52 -15.26
C ASP A 132 -19.51 -20.34 -14.29
N LEU A 133 -20.20 -19.23 -14.54
CA LEU A 133 -19.95 -17.97 -13.83
C LEU A 133 -20.22 -18.16 -12.33
N GLU A 134 -21.05 -19.15 -12.00
CA GLU A 134 -21.29 -19.61 -10.63
C GLU A 134 -20.07 -20.30 -10.00
N GLU A 135 -19.24 -21.01 -10.77
CA GLU A 135 -17.99 -21.63 -10.29
C GLU A 135 -16.93 -20.55 -10.02
N ILE A 136 -16.75 -19.61 -10.94
CA ILE A 136 -15.81 -18.49 -10.78
C ILE A 136 -16.21 -17.62 -9.58
N ALA A 137 -17.49 -17.24 -9.45
CA ALA A 137 -17.96 -16.46 -8.32
C ALA A 137 -17.78 -17.20 -6.98
N ARG A 138 -17.99 -18.52 -6.96
CA ARG A 138 -17.81 -19.38 -5.78
C ARG A 138 -16.34 -19.50 -5.38
N ASP A 139 -15.45 -19.60 -6.35
CA ASP A 139 -14.00 -19.68 -6.11
C ASP A 139 -13.42 -18.34 -5.67
N SER A 140 -13.86 -17.22 -6.25
CA SER A 140 -13.52 -15.88 -5.76
C SER A 140 -14.04 -15.65 -4.33
N ALA A 141 -15.27 -16.06 -4.02
CA ALA A 141 -15.81 -15.96 -2.66
C ALA A 141 -15.04 -16.85 -1.66
N LYS A 142 -14.62 -18.05 -2.07
CA LYS A 142 -13.71 -18.90 -1.27
C LYS A 142 -12.36 -18.23 -1.04
N LEU A 143 -11.80 -17.56 -2.04
CA LEU A 143 -10.53 -16.87 -1.94
C LEU A 143 -10.62 -15.69 -0.97
N SER A 144 -11.60 -14.79 -1.13
CA SER A 144 -11.84 -13.69 -0.17
C SER A 144 -12.08 -14.20 1.25
N LYS A 145 -12.84 -15.29 1.42
CA LYS A 145 -13.08 -15.90 2.74
C LYS A 145 -11.79 -16.44 3.37
N ARG A 146 -10.93 -17.09 2.59
CA ARG A 146 -9.64 -17.59 3.10
C ARG A 146 -8.69 -16.46 3.47
N LEU A 147 -8.73 -15.36 2.74
CA LEU A 147 -7.93 -14.17 3.03
C LEU A 147 -8.41 -13.46 4.29
N SER A 148 -9.73 -13.33 4.50
CA SER A 148 -10.30 -12.69 5.69
C SER A 148 -10.22 -13.54 6.96
N GLN A 149 -10.13 -14.86 6.83
CA GLN A 149 -10.00 -15.80 7.94
C GLN A 149 -8.55 -16.22 8.22
N ARG A 150 -7.58 -15.64 7.51
CA ARG A 150 -6.17 -15.94 7.75
C ARG A 150 -5.82 -15.42 9.15
N PRO A 151 -5.29 -16.26 10.06
CA PRO A 151 -4.91 -15.80 11.38
C PRO A 151 -3.84 -14.71 11.22
N THR A 152 -4.11 -13.52 11.73
CA THR A 152 -3.04 -12.59 12.05
C THR A 152 -2.19 -13.28 13.11
N ALA A 153 -0.95 -13.63 12.76
CA ALA A 153 -0.05 -14.30 13.68
C ALA A 153 0.04 -13.47 14.97
N ASN A 154 -0.19 -14.13 16.11
CA ASN A 154 0.02 -13.61 17.46
C ASN A 154 1.49 -13.63 17.83
#